data_AF-A0A560BK26-F1
#
_entry.id   AF-A0A560BK26-F1
#
_cell.length_a   1.000
_cell.length_b   1.000
_cell.length_c   1.000
_cell.angle_alpha   90.00
_cell.angle_beta   90.00
_cell.angle_gamma   90.00
#
_symmetry.space_group_name_H-M   'P 1'
#
loop_
_entity.id
_entity.type
_entity.pdbx_description
1 polymer ?
#
loop_
_entity_poly.entity_id
_entity_poly.type
_entity_poly.pdbx_seq_one_letter_code
_entity_poly.pdbx_strand_id
1 'polypeptide(L)'
;MSLYTDPDERNGHPLDMVETFIAREHWEPILRQAAFNGMVLGAVTLLLGLDALPGLAIIHIITFASGMAQGFLALRLEESGQDDAAVAVGRRSMAAFTLASVTLLLMPFAA
;
A
#
# COMPACT_ATOMS: atom_id res chain seq x y z
N MET A 1 22.64 15.03 -5.18
CA MET A 1 24.08 14.96 -4.84
C MET A 1 24.15 14.41 -3.42
N SER A 2 24.62 13.17 -3.26
CA SER A 2 24.74 12.52 -1.94
C SER A 2 25.81 13.25 -1.13
N LEU A 3 25.50 13.64 0.10
CA LEU A 3 26.46 14.27 1.01
C LEU A 3 27.42 13.27 1.67
N TYR A 4 27.25 11.97 1.42
CA TYR A 4 28.04 10.91 2.04
C TYR A 4 28.69 10.02 0.98
N THR A 5 30.00 9.92 1.06
CA THR A 5 30.89 9.19 0.14
C THR A 5 31.31 7.82 0.67
N ASP A 6 30.93 7.44 1.90
CA ASP A 6 31.38 6.19 2.52
C ASP A 6 30.19 5.36 3.08
N PRO A 7 29.99 4.10 2.64
CA PRO A 7 28.90 3.24 3.11
C PRO A 7 28.99 2.85 4.59
N ASP A 8 30.16 2.95 5.23
CA ASP A 8 30.35 2.58 6.64
C ASP A 8 29.95 3.70 7.63
N GLU A 9 29.79 4.95 7.18
CA GLU A 9 29.25 6.06 8.00
C GLU A 9 27.73 5.98 8.24
N ARG A 10 27.01 5.12 7.51
CA ARG A 10 25.57 4.87 7.70
C ARG A 10 25.25 4.12 8.99
N ASN A 11 26.16 3.28 9.46
CA ASN A 11 25.91 2.37 10.57
C ASN A 11 26.08 3.08 11.92
N GLY A 12 25.12 3.92 12.29
CA GLY A 12 25.09 4.55 13.61
C GLY A 12 24.26 5.82 13.73
N HIS A 13 23.68 6.32 12.64
CA HIS A 13 22.86 7.53 12.72
C HIS A 13 21.44 7.21 13.23
N PRO A 14 20.96 7.87 14.29
CA PRO A 14 19.62 7.63 14.86
C PRO A 14 18.49 7.89 13.85
N LEU A 15 18.73 8.73 12.84
CA LEU A 15 17.79 8.95 11.74
C LEU A 15 17.64 7.72 10.84
N ASP A 16 18.74 7.04 10.49
CA ASP A 16 18.71 5.81 9.67
C ASP A 16 18.04 4.65 10.44
N MET A 17 18.23 4.59 11.77
CA MET A 17 17.53 3.63 12.63
C MET A 17 16.02 3.90 12.69
N VAL A 18 15.61 5.17 12.79
CA VAL A 18 14.20 5.57 12.77
C VAL A 18 13.57 5.32 11.40
N GLU A 19 14.27 5.63 10.31
CA GLU A 19 13.81 5.37 8.95
C GLU A 19 13.63 3.87 8.70
N THR A 20 14.61 3.06 9.12
CA THR A 20 14.54 1.59 9.02
C THR A 20 13.40 1.04 9.87
N PHE A 21 13.20 1.56 11.08
CA PHE A 21 12.10 1.19 11.96
C PHE A 21 10.74 1.54 11.35
N ILE A 22 10.56 2.76 10.84
CA ILE A 22 9.33 3.20 10.17
C ILE A 22 9.05 2.35 8.92
N ALA A 23 10.08 2.09 8.12
CA ALA A 23 9.97 1.25 6.93
C ALA A 23 9.52 -0.18 7.27
N ARG A 24 10.07 -0.78 8.33
CA ARG A 24 9.73 -2.15 8.76
C ARG A 24 8.39 -2.27 9.47
N GLU A 25 8.13 -1.43 10.46
CA GLU A 25 6.94 -1.59 11.32
C GLU A 25 5.67 -0.99 10.72
N HIS A 26 5.81 -0.01 9.82
CA HIS A 26 4.67 0.70 9.24
C HIS A 26 4.50 0.42 7.74
N TRP A 27 5.55 0.52 6.93
CA TRP A 27 5.43 0.35 5.47
C TRP A 27 5.44 -1.10 4.99
N GLU A 28 6.30 -1.97 5.53
CA GLU A 28 6.39 -3.37 5.10
C GLU A 28 5.04 -4.10 5.19
N PRO A 29 4.23 -3.97 6.28
CA PRO A 29 2.93 -4.61 6.35
C PRO A 29 1.95 -4.09 5.30
N ILE A 30 1.97 -2.79 5.03
CA ILE A 30 1.12 -2.13 4.02
C ILE A 30 1.47 -2.66 2.63
N LEU A 31 2.76 -2.68 2.29
CA LEU A 31 3.24 -3.14 0.99
C LEU A 31 3.01 -4.63 0.79
N ARG A 32 3.23 -5.46 1.81
CA ARG A 32 2.95 -6.91 1.74
C ARG A 32 1.47 -7.17 1.53
N GLN A 33 0.58 -6.46 2.23
CA GLN A 33 -0.86 -6.56 2.04
C GLN A 33 -1.28 -6.09 0.64
N ALA A 34 -0.73 -4.98 0.15
CA ALA A 34 -1.01 -4.46 -1.19
C ALA A 34 -0.57 -5.45 -2.27
N ALA A 35 0.63 -6.02 -2.14
CA ALA A 35 1.16 -7.02 -3.06
C ALA A 35 0.29 -8.29 -3.07
N PHE A 36 -0.11 -8.81 -1.90
CA PHE A 36 -0.99 -9.97 -1.81
C PHE A 36 -2.35 -9.71 -2.47
N ASN A 37 -2.99 -8.58 -2.15
CA ASN A 37 -4.26 -8.21 -2.75
C ASN A 37 -4.14 -8.03 -4.27
N GLY A 38 -3.04 -7.43 -4.73
CA GLY A 38 -2.74 -7.26 -6.16
C GLY A 38 -2.58 -8.59 -6.88
N MET A 39 -1.88 -9.57 -6.28
CA MET A 39 -1.75 -10.91 -6.82
C MET A 39 -3.12 -11.61 -6.92
N VAL A 40 -3.94 -11.56 -5.87
CA VAL A 40 -5.26 -12.19 -5.86
C VAL A 40 -6.18 -11.57 -6.91
N LEU A 41 -6.29 -10.24 -6.93
CA LEU A 41 -7.16 -9.56 -7.89
C LEU A 41 -6.64 -9.71 -9.32
N GLY A 42 -5.32 -9.67 -9.53
CA GLY A 42 -4.70 -9.94 -10.83
C GLY A 42 -4.97 -11.37 -11.31
N ALA A 43 -4.90 -12.37 -10.43
CA ALA A 43 -5.27 -13.74 -10.76
C ALA A 43 -6.75 -13.85 -11.13
N VAL A 44 -7.64 -13.16 -10.41
CA VAL A 44 -9.07 -13.12 -10.73
C VAL A 44 -9.31 -12.48 -12.09
N THR A 45 -8.67 -11.36 -12.42
CA THR A 45 -8.85 -10.72 -13.74
C THR A 45 -8.37 -11.61 -14.88
N LEU A 46 -7.25 -12.34 -14.67
CA LEU A 46 -6.74 -13.32 -15.63
C LEU A 46 -7.71 -14.50 -15.83
N LEU A 47 -8.26 -15.04 -14.74
CA LEU A 47 -9.24 -16.12 -14.80
C LEU A 47 -10.54 -15.71 -15.50
N LEU A 48 -10.91 -14.43 -15.42
CA LEU A 48 -12.05 -13.86 -16.14
C LEU A 48 -11.74 -13.53 -17.60
N GLY A 49 -10.51 -13.76 -18.07
CA GLY A 49 -10.10 -13.48 -19.45
C GLY A 49 -10.07 -11.99 -19.79
N LEU A 50 -9.86 -11.12 -18.79
CA LEU A 50 -9.80 -9.68 -19.00
C LEU A 50 -8.42 -9.28 -19.56
N ASP A 51 -8.44 -8.44 -20.59
CA ASP A 51 -7.23 -7.77 -21.06
C ASP A 51 -6.59 -6.92 -19.95
N ALA A 52 -5.30 -6.61 -20.10
CA ALA A 52 -4.51 -5.94 -19.06
C ALA A 52 -5.10 -4.58 -18.66
N LEU A 53 -5.48 -3.73 -19.62
CA LEU A 53 -6.06 -2.41 -19.35
C LEU A 53 -7.39 -2.46 -18.57
N PRO A 54 -8.44 -3.19 -19.03
CA PRO A 54 -9.68 -3.30 -18.26
C PRO A 54 -9.50 -4.03 -16.93
N GLY A 55 -8.59 -5.02 -16.87
CA GLY A 55 -8.20 -5.67 -15.61
C GLY A 55 -7.65 -4.67 -14.59
N LEU A 56 -6.64 -3.88 -14.98
CA LEU A 56 -6.06 -2.83 -14.12
C LEU A 56 -7.10 -1.78 -13.71
N ALA A 57 -8.00 -1.37 -14.60
CA ALA A 57 -9.07 -0.42 -14.30
C ALA A 57 -10.03 -0.94 -13.22
N ILE A 58 -10.44 -2.21 -13.31
CA ILE A 58 -11.30 -2.83 -12.30
C ILE A 58 -10.60 -2.94 -10.95
N ILE A 59 -9.33 -3.39 -10.95
CA ILE A 59 -8.54 -3.47 -9.71
C ILE A 59 -8.42 -2.09 -9.07
N HIS A 60 -8.11 -1.05 -9.86
CA HIS A 60 -8.03 0.32 -9.39
C HIS A 60 -9.33 0.78 -8.70
N ILE A 61 -10.47 0.64 -9.38
CA ILE A 61 -11.76 1.11 -8.88
C ILE A 61 -12.13 0.40 -7.57
N ILE A 62 -12.00 -0.93 -7.53
CA ILE A 62 -12.36 -1.73 -6.35
C ILE A 62 -11.46 -1.36 -5.16
N THR A 63 -10.15 -1.25 -5.39
CA THR A 63 -9.18 -0.98 -4.33
C THR A 63 -9.27 0.46 -3.85
N PHE A 64 -9.53 1.43 -4.72
CA PHE A 64 -9.78 2.81 -4.34
C PHE A 64 -11.03 2.95 -3.47
N ALA A 65 -12.15 2.36 -3.90
CA ALA A 65 -13.41 2.39 -3.12
C ALA A 65 -13.23 1.69 -1.75
N SER A 66 -12.52 0.56 -1.72
CA SER A 66 -12.21 -0.16 -0.49
C SER A 66 -11.32 0.67 0.43
N GLY A 67 -10.31 1.35 -0.12
CA GLY A 67 -9.41 2.23 0.63
C GLY A 67 -10.17 3.38 1.29
N MET A 68 -11.08 4.02 0.56
CA MET A 68 -11.96 5.08 1.10
C MET A 68 -12.83 4.55 2.24
N ALA A 69 -13.53 3.44 2.02
CA ALA A 69 -14.42 2.86 3.04
C ALA A 69 -13.67 2.47 4.32
N GLN A 70 -12.50 1.83 4.19
CA GLN A 70 -11.65 1.48 5.32
C GLN A 70 -11.07 2.72 6.00
N GLY A 71 -10.72 3.76 5.25
CA GLY A 71 -10.22 5.02 5.82
C GLY A 71 -11.26 5.69 6.71
N PHE A 72 -12.51 5.80 6.23
CA PHE A 72 -13.61 6.31 7.05
C PHE A 72 -13.87 5.45 8.28
N LEU A 73 -13.81 4.12 8.15
CA LEU A 73 -13.97 3.22 9.29
C LEU A 73 -12.84 3.40 10.31
N ALA A 74 -11.60 3.56 9.87
CA ALA A 74 -10.46 3.80 10.76
C ALA A 74 -10.65 5.07 11.60
N LEU A 75 -11.05 6.18 10.95
CA LEU A 75 -11.36 7.44 11.65
C LEU A 75 -12.47 7.27 12.68
N ARG A 76 -13.54 6.52 12.34
CA ARG A 76 -14.63 6.22 13.28
C ARG A 76 -14.18 5.37 14.46
N LEU A 77 -13.29 4.40 14.23
CA LEU A 77 -12.74 3.56 15.29
C LEU A 77 -11.87 4.37 16.25
N GLU A 78 -11.06 5.28 15.73
CA GLU A 78 -10.26 6.23 16.51
C GLU A 78 -11.15 7.14 17.36
N GLU A 79 -12.21 7.73 16.78
CA GLU A 79 -13.21 8.53 17.52
C GLU A 79 -13.88 7.73 18.65
N SER A 80 -13.99 6.41 18.51
CA SER A 80 -14.58 5.51 19.49
C SER A 80 -13.60 4.96 20.55
N GLY A 81 -12.33 5.35 20.48
CA GLY A 81 -11.26 4.90 21.40
C GLY A 81 -10.78 3.47 21.15
N GLN A 82 -10.94 2.95 19.92
CA GLN A 82 -10.46 1.62 19.52
C GLN A 82 -9.15 1.71 18.72
N ASP A 83 -8.09 2.20 19.35
CA ASP A 83 -6.85 2.63 18.69
C ASP A 83 -6.17 1.49 17.90
N ASP A 84 -6.03 0.30 18.48
CA ASP A 84 -5.41 -0.85 17.79
C ASP A 84 -6.20 -1.26 16.54
N ALA A 85 -7.53 -1.23 16.62
CA ALA A 85 -8.41 -1.54 15.50
C ALA A 85 -8.34 -0.44 14.43
N ALA A 86 -8.28 0.83 14.85
CA ALA A 86 -8.12 1.97 13.96
C ALA A 86 -6.80 1.89 13.17
N VAL A 87 -5.68 1.55 13.83
CA VAL A 87 -4.39 1.33 13.17
C VAL A 87 -4.45 0.16 12.19
N ALA A 88 -5.04 -0.97 12.60
CA ALA A 88 -5.16 -2.14 11.73
C ALA A 88 -6.00 -1.85 10.47
N VAL A 89 -7.14 -1.16 10.62
CA VAL A 89 -8.01 -0.78 9.50
C VAL A 89 -7.35 0.32 8.65
N GLY A 90 -6.66 1.28 9.27
CA GLY A 90 -5.89 2.32 8.58
C GLY A 90 -4.79 1.73 7.69
N ARG A 91 -4.06 0.71 8.18
CA ARG A 91 -3.06 -0.02 7.36
C ARG A 91 -3.70 -0.71 6.14
N ARG A 92 -4.89 -1.29 6.30
CA ARG A 92 -5.63 -1.89 5.17
C ARG A 92 -6.04 -0.83 4.15
N SER A 93 -6.53 0.32 4.62
CA SER A 93 -6.87 1.45 3.77
C SER A 93 -5.67 1.93 2.96
N MET A 94 -4.52 2.13 3.61
CA MET A 94 -3.27 2.52 2.96
C MET A 94 -2.78 1.47 1.95
N ALA A 95 -2.92 0.18 2.25
CA ALA A 95 -2.55 -0.89 1.32
C ALA A 95 -3.44 -0.87 0.08
N ALA A 96 -4.74 -0.63 0.25
CA ALA A 96 -5.69 -0.51 -0.84
C ALA A 96 -5.41 0.71 -1.71
N PHE A 97 -5.10 1.88 -1.12
CA PHE A 97 -4.68 3.06 -1.88
C PHE A 97 -3.37 2.86 -2.61
N THR A 98 -2.39 2.21 -1.98
CA THR A 98 -1.12 1.88 -2.62
C THR A 98 -1.35 1.04 -3.88
N LEU A 99 -2.17 0.00 -3.78
CA LEU A 99 -2.52 -0.83 -4.94
C LEU A 99 -3.31 -0.05 -6.00
N ALA A 100 -4.25 0.81 -5.59
CA ALA A 100 -4.98 1.68 -6.53
C ALA A 100 -4.03 2.62 -7.29
N SER A 101 -3.08 3.24 -6.60
CA SER A 101 -2.08 4.11 -7.23
C SER A 101 -1.15 3.35 -8.16
N VAL A 102 -0.69 2.16 -7.77
CA VAL A 102 0.16 1.31 -8.62
C VAL A 102 -0.60 0.87 -9.88
N THR A 103 -1.85 0.44 -9.74
CA THR A 103 -2.65 0.03 -10.91
C THR A 103 -2.91 1.19 -11.86
N LEU A 104 -3.21 2.39 -11.35
CA LEU A 104 -3.34 3.60 -12.14
C LEU A 104 -2.05 3.95 -12.88
N LEU A 105 -0.90 3.84 -12.19
CA LEU A 105 0.42 4.07 -12.78
C LEU A 105 0.74 3.08 -13.89
N LEU A 106 0.25 1.83 -13.78
CA LEU A 106 0.51 0.77 -14.76
C LEU A 106 -0.40 0.85 -16.01
N MET A 107 -1.57 1.51 -15.93
CA MET A 107 -2.52 1.56 -17.06
C MET A 107 -1.91 2.04 -18.39
N PRO A 108 -1.06 3.08 -18.45
CA PRO A 108 -0.47 3.53 -19.72
C PRO A 108 0.43 2.50 -20.41
N PHE A 109 0.93 1.51 -19.66
CA PHE A 109 1.81 0.44 -20.16
C PHE A 109 1.03 -0.82 -20.57
N ALA A 110 -0.28 -0.83 -20.39
CA ALA A 110 -1.16 -1.96 -20.67
C ALA A 110 -1.94 -1.81 -21.98
N ALA A 111 -1.67 -0.74 -22.74
CA ALA A 111 -2.28 -0.41 -24.03
C ALA A 111 -1.41 -0.89 -25.21
#